data_AF-J9C0H8-F1
#
_entry.id   AF-J9C0H8-F1
#
_cell.length_a   1.000
_cell.length_b   1.000
_cell.length_c   1.000
_cell.angle_alpha   90.00
_cell.angle_beta   90.00
_cell.angle_gamma   90.00
#
_symmetry.space_group_name_H-M   'P 1'
#
loop_
_entity.id
_entity.type
_entity.pdbx_description
1 polymer ?
#
loop_
_entity_poly.entity_id
_entity_poly.type
_entity_poly.pdbx_seq_one_letter_code
_entity_poly.pdbx_strand_id
1 'polypeptide(L)'
;MFQFFKKKPVIKAPVEGEAVPLSEVSDPTFGEGILGKGAAIRPSDGKICAPVDGEIVLLFDTLHAVSIKADNGAEVLVHIGLDTVALKGEGFT
;
A
#
# COMPACT_ATOMS: atom_id res chain seq x y z
N MET A 1 15.99 -32.30 5.91
CA MET A 1 16.30 -32.19 4.47
C MET A 1 15.66 -30.90 3.95
N PHE A 2 16.48 -29.87 3.74
CA PHE A 2 16.30 -28.64 2.92
C PHE A 2 14.95 -27.90 2.84
N GLN A 3 14.82 -26.78 3.58
CA GLN A 3 13.94 -25.64 3.23
C GLN A 3 14.77 -24.38 2.85
N PHE A 4 15.83 -24.55 2.07
CA PHE A 4 16.83 -23.49 1.79
C PHE A 4 16.46 -22.49 0.67
N PHE A 5 15.25 -22.52 0.11
CA PHE A 5 14.85 -21.61 -0.98
C PHE A 5 13.44 -20.99 -0.81
N LYS A 6 13.04 -20.63 0.42
CA LYS A 6 11.90 -19.70 0.54
C LYS A 6 12.34 -18.32 0.06
N LYS A 7 11.98 -17.96 -1.18
CA LYS A 7 12.05 -16.57 -1.66
C LYS A 7 11.34 -15.68 -0.65
N LYS A 8 12.03 -14.66 -0.13
CA LYS A 8 11.39 -13.67 0.73
C LYS A 8 10.32 -12.96 -0.09
N PRO A 9 9.12 -12.73 0.46
CA PRO A 9 8.12 -11.93 -0.22
C PRO A 9 8.70 -10.52 -0.46
N VAL A 10 8.71 -10.08 -1.72
CA VAL A 10 9.19 -8.76 -2.11
C VAL A 10 7.98 -7.88 -2.40
N ILE A 11 7.89 -6.75 -1.72
CA ILE A 11 6.92 -5.70 -2.00
C ILE A 11 7.67 -4.61 -2.75
N LYS A 12 7.23 -4.29 -3.97
CA LYS A 12 7.79 -3.20 -4.78
C LYS A 12 7.17 -1.87 -4.36
N ALA A 13 7.84 -0.77 -4.70
CA ALA A 13 7.26 0.55 -4.51
C ALA A 13 6.03 0.71 -5.46
N PRO A 14 4.83 1.03 -4.93
CA PRO A 14 3.64 1.25 -5.74
C PRO A 14 3.68 2.58 -6.50
N VAL A 15 4.52 3.53 -6.10
CA VAL A 15 4.62 4.86 -6.71
C VAL A 15 6.07 5.35 -6.67
N GLU A 16 6.45 6.18 -7.63
CA GLU A 16 7.72 6.90 -7.61
C GLU A 16 7.68 7.99 -6.53
N GLY A 17 8.72 8.08 -5.70
CA GLY A 17 8.80 9.07 -4.65
C GLY A 17 9.80 8.74 -3.54
N GLU A 18 9.71 9.48 -2.44
CA GLU A 18 10.56 9.32 -1.27
C GLU A 18 9.90 8.38 -0.25
N ALA A 19 10.57 7.29 0.10
CA ALA A 19 10.11 6.39 1.16
C ALA A 19 10.37 7.04 2.53
N VAL A 20 9.31 7.16 3.33
CA VAL A 20 9.34 7.72 4.69
C VAL A 20 8.82 6.68 5.69
N PRO A 21 9.32 6.67 6.93
CA PRO A 21 8.80 5.79 7.96
C PRO A 21 7.32 6.10 8.24
N LEU A 22 6.53 5.08 8.59
CA LEU A 22 5.12 5.28 8.96
C LEU A 22 4.98 6.30 10.09
N SER A 23 5.94 6.37 11.02
CA SER A 23 5.94 7.34 12.13
C SER A 23 5.95 8.81 11.71
N GLU A 24 6.29 9.12 10.46
CA GLU A 24 6.18 10.49 9.90
C GLU A 24 4.80 10.80 9.33
N VAL A 25 3.92 9.80 9.20
CA VAL A 25 2.53 9.98 8.77
C VAL A 25 1.73 10.56 9.93
N SER A 26 1.06 11.70 9.69
CA SER A 26 0.33 12.44 10.74
C SER A 26 -0.95 11.77 11.24
N ASP A 27 -1.40 10.70 10.57
CA ASP A 27 -2.56 9.92 10.98
C ASP A 27 -2.13 8.77 11.91
N PRO A 28 -2.72 8.67 13.13
CA PRO A 28 -2.32 7.68 14.14
C PRO A 28 -2.60 6.23 13.71
N THR A 29 -3.62 6.00 12.88
CA THR A 29 -3.96 4.67 12.38
C THR A 29 -2.81 4.08 11.55
N PHE A 30 -2.11 4.92 10.79
CA PHE A 30 -0.91 4.54 10.05
C PHE A 30 0.37 4.72 10.87
N GLY A 31 0.54 5.86 11.54
CA GLY A 31 1.77 6.25 12.22
C GLY A 31 2.11 5.40 13.44
N GLU A 32 1.10 4.90 14.14
CA GLU A 32 1.27 3.94 15.24
C GLU A 32 1.28 2.48 14.76
N GLY A 33 1.08 2.24 13.46
CA GLY A 33 1.07 0.90 12.88
C GLY A 33 -0.14 0.04 13.28
N ILE A 34 -1.27 0.67 13.60
CA ILE A 34 -2.52 -0.02 14.01
C ILE A 34 -3.00 -0.97 12.91
N LEU A 35 -2.90 -0.55 11.64
CA LEU A 35 -3.25 -1.37 10.48
C LEU A 35 -2.19 -2.42 10.11
N GLY A 36 -1.02 -2.37 10.75
CA GLY A 36 0.08 -3.28 10.51
C GLY A 36 1.39 -2.57 10.19
N LYS A 37 2.41 -3.37 9.89
CA LYS A 37 3.75 -2.88 9.54
C LYS A 37 3.78 -2.50 8.06
N GLY A 38 4.47 -1.40 7.76
CA GLY A 38 4.64 -0.93 6.39
C GLY A 38 5.59 0.25 6.30
N ALA A 39 5.47 0.97 5.19
CA ALA A 39 6.18 2.22 4.93
C ALA A 39 5.21 3.16 4.21
N ALA A 40 5.47 4.47 4.31
CA ALA A 40 4.78 5.47 3.51
C ALA A 40 5.72 5.97 2.41
N ILE A 41 5.13 6.49 1.33
CA ILE A 41 5.88 7.10 0.23
C ILE A 41 5.28 8.47 -0.01
N ARG A 42 6.12 9.50 -0.09
CA ARG A 42 5.76 10.82 -0.59
C ARG A 42 5.84 10.78 -2.12
N PRO A 43 4.70 10.67 -2.83
CA PRO A 43 4.72 10.46 -4.28
C PRO A 43 5.28 11.69 -5.00
N SER A 44 6.11 11.46 -6.01
CA SER A 44 6.57 12.49 -6.95
C SER A 44 5.81 12.43 -8.28
N ASP A 45 5.09 11.33 -8.53
CA ASP A 45 4.21 11.12 -9.68
C ASP A 45 2.83 10.65 -9.24
N GLY A 46 1.80 10.85 -10.09
CA GLY A 46 0.42 10.48 -9.79
C GLY A 46 0.06 9.02 -10.11
N LYS A 47 0.94 8.26 -10.77
CA LYS A 47 0.63 6.91 -11.24
C LYS A 47 0.93 5.86 -10.18
N ILE A 48 -0.13 5.26 -9.63
CA ILE A 48 -0.02 4.13 -8.70
C ILE A 48 -0.03 2.81 -9.50
N CYS A 49 0.92 1.95 -9.20
CA CYS A 49 1.08 0.61 -9.77
C CYS A 49 0.96 -0.46 -8.69
N ALA A 50 0.66 -1.69 -9.09
CA ALA A 50 0.59 -2.82 -8.16
C ALA A 50 1.97 -3.10 -7.53
N PRO A 51 2.09 -3.11 -6.18
CA PRO A 51 3.35 -3.38 -5.50
C PRO A 51 3.71 -4.88 -5.48
N VAL A 52 2.74 -5.76 -5.77
CA VAL A 52 2.87 -7.22 -5.72
C VAL A 52 2.00 -7.87 -6.79
N ASP A 53 2.39 -9.06 -7.22
CA ASP A 53 1.55 -9.95 -8.01
C ASP A 53 0.50 -10.61 -7.09
N GLY A 54 -0.77 -10.62 -7.51
CA GLY A 54 -1.88 -11.15 -6.73
C GLY A 54 -3.26 -10.73 -7.23
N GLU A 55 -4.26 -10.94 -6.38
CA GLU A 55 -5.66 -10.62 -6.65
C GLU A 55 -6.11 -9.38 -5.87
N ILE A 56 -6.83 -8.47 -6.53
CA ILE A 56 -7.51 -7.37 -5.83
C ILE A 56 -8.69 -7.95 -5.05
N VAL A 57 -8.61 -7.91 -3.72
CA VAL A 57 -9.68 -8.42 -2.84
C VAL A 57 -10.68 -7.35 -2.45
N LEU A 58 -10.25 -6.09 -2.42
CA LEU A 58 -11.12 -4.97 -2.11
C LEU A 58 -10.63 -3.73 -2.86
N LEU A 59 -11.54 -3.08 -3.57
CA LEU A 59 -11.35 -1.74 -4.12
C LEU A 59 -12.40 -0.84 -3.48
N PHE A 60 -11.96 0.25 -2.87
CA PHE A 60 -12.87 1.19 -2.22
C PHE A 60 -13.60 2.03 -3.28
N ASP A 61 -14.89 2.35 -3.05
CA ASP A 61 -15.72 3.08 -4.03
C ASP A 61 -15.13 4.44 -4.43
N THR A 62 -14.41 5.10 -3.53
CA THR A 62 -13.75 6.38 -3.77
C THR A 62 -12.33 6.24 -4.34
N LEU A 63 -11.91 5.02 -4.72
CA LEU A 63 -10.66 4.67 -5.39
C LEU A 63 -9.35 5.01 -4.66
N HIS A 64 -9.44 5.63 -3.48
CA HIS A 64 -8.27 6.03 -2.67
C HIS A 64 -7.51 4.86 -2.02
N ALA A 65 -8.11 3.67 -1.97
CA ALA A 65 -7.48 2.51 -1.34
C ALA A 65 -7.79 1.23 -2.10
N VAL A 66 -6.82 0.32 -2.11
CA VAL A 66 -6.92 -1.01 -2.71
C VAL A 66 -6.22 -2.03 -1.84
N SER A 67 -6.90 -3.15 -1.60
CA SER A 67 -6.33 -4.31 -0.92
C SER A 67 -6.02 -5.39 -1.93
N ILE A 68 -4.79 -5.90 -1.88
CA ILE A 68 -4.28 -6.94 -2.79
C ILE A 68 -3.87 -8.13 -1.93
N LYS A 69 -4.41 -9.30 -2.25
CA LYS A 69 -3.95 -10.57 -1.71
C LYS A 69 -2.86 -11.10 -2.63
N ALA A 70 -1.63 -11.02 -2.15
CA ALA A 70 -0.46 -11.48 -2.90
C ALA A 70 -0.45 -13.02 -3.00
N ASP A 71 0.14 -13.54 -4.08
CA ASP A 71 0.26 -15.00 -4.30
C ASP A 71 1.04 -15.73 -3.19
N ASN A 72 1.84 -14.97 -2.43
CA ASN A 72 2.60 -15.47 -1.28
C ASN A 72 1.77 -15.56 0.02
N GLY A 73 0.48 -15.19 -0.02
CA GLY A 73 -0.45 -15.20 1.11
C GLY A 73 -0.45 -13.94 1.97
N ALA A 74 0.38 -12.94 1.67
CA ALA A 74 0.34 -11.64 2.35
C ALA A 74 -0.82 -10.79 1.84
N GLU A 75 -1.45 -10.05 2.74
CA GLU A 75 -2.44 -9.02 2.40
C GLU A 75 -1.75 -7.65 2.42
N VAL A 76 -1.79 -6.96 1.28
CA VAL A 76 -1.15 -5.65 1.09
C VAL A 76 -2.26 -4.61 0.89
N LEU A 77 -2.33 -3.65 1.80
CA LEU A 77 -3.20 -2.48 1.68
C LEU A 77 -2.39 -1.31 1.13
N VAL A 78 -2.83 -0.74 0.02
CA VAL A 78 -2.30 0.50 -0.53
C VAL A 78 -3.34 1.59 -0.30
N HIS A 79 -2.98 2.62 0.47
CA HIS A 79 -3.83 3.78 0.76
C HIS A 79 -3.16 5.04 0.22
N ILE A 80 -3.91 5.84 -0.54
CA ILE A 80 -3.38 6.97 -1.30
C ILE A 80 -3.81 8.27 -0.62
N GLY A 81 -2.84 8.99 -0.05
CA GLY A 81 -3.06 10.22 0.70
C GLY A 81 -3.69 10.01 2.08
N LEU A 82 -4.02 11.10 2.76
CA LEU A 82 -4.77 11.12 4.02
C LEU A 82 -6.12 11.78 3.79
N ASP A 83 -7.18 11.23 4.40
CA ASP A 83 -8.57 11.72 4.27
C ASP A 83 -9.11 11.84 2.83
N THR A 84 -8.45 11.20 1.85
CA THR A 84 -8.82 11.24 0.43
C THR A 84 -10.17 10.58 0.13
N VAL A 85 -10.69 9.78 1.06
CA VAL A 85 -12.09 9.33 1.04
C VAL A 85 -13.08 10.49 0.92
N ALA A 86 -12.77 11.66 1.50
CA ALA A 86 -13.61 12.84 1.46
C ALA A 86 -13.69 13.47 0.05
N LEU A 87 -12.73 13.16 -0.83
CA LEU A 87 -12.73 13.59 -2.23
C LEU A 87 -13.73 12.81 -3.09
N LYS A 88 -14.37 11.76 -2.55
CA LYS A 88 -15.42 10.98 -3.25
C LYS A 88 -15.00 10.47 -4.63
N GLY A 89 -13.71 10.15 -4.81
CA GLY A 89 -13.15 9.69 -6.08
C GLY A 89 -12.72 10.80 -7.04
N GLU A 90 -12.92 12.07 -6.71
CA GLU A 90 -12.40 13.18 -7.51
C GLU A 90 -10.86 13.17 -7.51
N GLY A 91 -10.26 13.14 -8.70
CA GLY A 91 -8.80 13.09 -8.90
C GLY A 91 -8.22 11.67 -9.07
N PHE A 92 -9.03 10.62 -8.98
CA PHE A 92 -8.62 9.24 -9.25
C PHE A 92 -9.17 8.76 -10.61
N THR A 93 -8.34 8.06 -11.40
CA THR A 93 -8.68 7.54 -12.74
C THR A 93 -8.08 6.18 -12.98
#